data_AF-A0A836C7W4-F1
#
_entry.id   AF-A0A836C7W4-F1
#
_cell.length_a   1.000
_cell.length_b   1.000
_cell.length_c   1.000
_cell.angle_alpha   90.00
_cell.angle_beta   90.00
_cell.angle_gamma   90.00
#
_symmetry.space_group_name_H-M   'P 1'
#
loop_
_entity.id
_entity.type
_entity.pdbx_description
1 polymer ?
#
loop_
_entity_poly.entity_id
_entity_poly.type
_entity_poly.pdbx_seq_one_letter_code
_entity_poly.pdbx_strand_id
1 'polypeptide(L)'
;MAGVVAQAHARLRETGLAATACNALIRHLGRVDLLSDVFALLDSMRAAKVKPDAETWEFVANAAVKEVAFECSAVSMKTLPPPGPPEILFVGRSNVGKSSLVNMLVNRKAIAPTSSKPGFTTELNFYSVNAGRKRGLRCRLVDVPGLGFAEADAGRVDSWRSTLQRYLAVRAPLRCAFHLIDARDGPQRADRDLMAMAAAAAAESGSGGSGGGGAEGSGGGGDGEGGSSGGDVDGSAEGSGGAGGSDYVRRQPPAYVIVLTKADRVAAPRLQMACAEAAAAAAAAGLGGDVPVLVSSSKTRTGRDVLWRRLYDVLGEQC
;
A
#
# COMPACT_ATOMS: atom_id res chain seq x y z
N MET A 1 -8.94 -5.69 -35.70
CA MET A 1 -7.82 -5.86 -34.75
C MET A 1 -7.72 -7.27 -34.15
N ALA A 2 -8.82 -7.91 -33.73
CA ALA A 2 -8.77 -9.25 -33.09
C ALA A 2 -8.09 -10.36 -33.92
N GLY A 3 -8.27 -10.39 -35.25
CA GLY A 3 -7.63 -11.38 -36.13
C GLY A 3 -6.11 -11.25 -36.24
N VAL A 4 -5.58 -10.02 -36.21
CA VAL A 4 -4.14 -9.74 -36.29
C VAL A 4 -3.44 -10.16 -34.99
N VAL A 5 -4.07 -9.90 -33.84
CA VAL A 5 -3.56 -10.32 -32.52
C VAL A 5 -3.54 -11.85 -32.41
N ALA A 6 -4.58 -12.54 -32.89
CA ALA A 6 -4.62 -13.99 -32.91
C ALA A 6 -3.51 -14.61 -33.79
N GLN A 7 -3.25 -14.02 -34.96
CA GLN A 7 -2.16 -14.43 -35.86
C GLN A 7 -0.78 -14.17 -35.25
N ALA A 8 -0.58 -13.04 -34.58
CA ALA A 8 0.65 -12.73 -33.86
C ALA A 8 0.89 -13.73 -32.71
N HIS A 9 -0.14 -14.07 -31.94
CA HIS A 9 -0.05 -15.08 -30.89
C HIS A 9 0.27 -16.49 -31.44
N ALA A 10 -0.29 -16.86 -32.60
CA ALA A 10 0.04 -18.13 -33.26
C ALA A 10 1.51 -18.17 -33.70
N ARG A 11 2.01 -17.09 -34.32
CA ARG A 11 3.43 -16.97 -34.72
C ARG A 11 4.38 -17.00 -33.54
N LEU A 12 4.04 -16.35 -32.41
CA LEU A 12 4.87 -16.40 -31.20
C LEU A 12 5.00 -17.82 -30.64
N ARG A 13 3.95 -18.64 -30.74
CA ARG A 13 4.00 -20.06 -30.35
C ARG A 13 4.89 -20.88 -31.29
N GLU A 14 4.85 -20.59 -32.59
CA GLU A 14 5.69 -21.26 -33.59
C GLU A 14 7.18 -20.89 -33.46
N THR A 15 7.50 -19.66 -33.01
CA THR A 15 8.88 -19.18 -32.85
C THR A 15 9.63 -19.74 -31.62
N GLY A 16 8.97 -20.51 -30.75
CA GLY A 16 9.61 -21.03 -29.53
C GLY A 16 10.02 -19.94 -28.54
N LEU A 17 9.20 -18.90 -28.36
CA LEU A 17 9.46 -17.81 -27.42
C LEU A 17 9.73 -18.34 -26.01
N ALA A 18 11.00 -18.33 -25.61
CA ALA A 18 11.44 -18.81 -24.32
C ALA A 18 11.30 -17.73 -23.23
N ALA A 19 11.12 -18.17 -21.97
CA ALA A 19 11.08 -17.27 -20.82
C ALA A 19 12.34 -16.38 -20.75
N THR A 20 13.51 -16.92 -21.14
CA THR A 20 14.78 -16.18 -21.18
C THR A 20 14.76 -14.96 -22.10
N ALA A 21 14.14 -15.04 -23.27
CA ALA A 21 14.01 -13.91 -24.19
C ALA A 21 13.08 -12.84 -23.60
N CYS A 22 11.95 -13.26 -23.02
CA CYS A 22 11.04 -12.36 -22.32
C CYS A 22 11.72 -11.69 -21.12
N ASN A 23 12.52 -12.42 -20.35
CA ASN A 23 13.27 -11.90 -19.22
C ASN A 23 14.24 -10.78 -19.65
N ALA A 24 14.94 -10.96 -20.77
CA ALA A 24 15.81 -9.92 -21.32
C ALA A 24 15.05 -8.63 -21.68
N LEU A 25 13.84 -8.78 -22.26
CA LEU A 25 12.96 -7.65 -22.58
C LEU A 25 12.43 -6.96 -21.31
N ILE A 26 11.92 -7.73 -20.34
CA ILE A 26 11.46 -7.18 -19.04
C ILE A 26 12.58 -6.38 -18.38
N ARG A 27 13.81 -6.90 -18.38
CA ARG A 27 14.97 -6.20 -17.84
C ARG A 27 15.25 -4.89 -18.56
N HIS A 28 15.12 -4.85 -19.88
CA HIS A 28 15.34 -3.63 -20.66
C HIS A 28 14.23 -2.61 -20.42
N LEU A 29 12.97 -3.01 -20.53
CA LEU A 29 11.80 -2.16 -20.25
C LEU A 29 11.85 -1.59 -18.83
N GLY A 30 12.22 -2.43 -17.86
CA GLY A 30 12.41 -1.99 -16.48
C GLY A 30 13.48 -0.91 -16.35
N ARG A 31 14.60 -0.97 -17.08
CA ARG A 31 15.65 0.06 -16.99
C ARG A 31 15.22 1.43 -17.48
N VAL A 32 14.30 1.47 -18.44
CA VAL A 32 13.78 2.71 -19.03
C VAL A 32 12.46 3.16 -18.37
N ASP A 33 12.13 2.58 -17.21
CA ASP A 33 10.96 2.90 -16.37
C ASP A 33 9.61 2.67 -17.08
N LEU A 34 9.54 1.66 -17.97
CA LEU A 34 8.33 1.28 -18.71
C LEU A 34 7.61 0.10 -18.02
N LEU A 35 7.04 0.35 -16.84
CA LEU A 35 6.37 -0.68 -16.05
C LEU A 35 5.07 -1.18 -16.69
N SER A 36 4.31 -0.31 -17.36
CA SER A 36 3.12 -0.70 -18.14
C SER A 36 3.46 -1.68 -19.26
N ASP A 37 4.54 -1.44 -19.99
CA ASP A 37 5.01 -2.35 -21.03
C ASP A 37 5.49 -3.70 -20.47
N VAL A 38 6.09 -3.71 -19.27
CA VAL A 38 6.39 -4.96 -18.56
C VAL A 38 5.11 -5.76 -18.29
N PHE A 39 4.04 -5.10 -17.86
CA PHE A 39 2.75 -5.76 -17.65
C PHE A 39 2.14 -6.28 -18.95
N ALA A 40 2.19 -5.50 -20.03
CA ALA A 40 1.72 -5.93 -21.35
C ALA A 40 2.49 -7.15 -21.88
N LEU A 41 3.80 -7.19 -21.65
CA LEU A 41 4.64 -8.34 -22.00
C LEU A 41 4.27 -9.58 -21.17
N LEU A 42 4.01 -9.44 -19.86
CA LEU A 42 3.53 -10.56 -19.04
C LEU A 42 2.18 -11.11 -19.53
N ASP A 43 1.27 -10.24 -19.97
CA ASP A 43 0.00 -10.69 -20.55
C ASP A 43 0.20 -11.44 -21.86
N SER A 44 1.12 -10.96 -22.70
CA SER A 44 1.53 -11.62 -23.94
C SER A 44 2.16 -12.99 -23.67
N MET A 45 3.02 -13.11 -22.64
CA MET A 45 3.59 -14.38 -22.20
C MET A 45 2.49 -15.37 -21.80
N ARG A 46 1.51 -14.93 -20.99
CA ARG A 46 0.39 -15.78 -20.58
C ARG A 46 -0.45 -16.25 -21.78
N ALA A 47 -0.76 -15.35 -22.72
CA ALA A 47 -1.51 -15.69 -23.93
C ALA A 47 -0.74 -16.69 -24.83
N ALA A 48 0.58 -16.56 -24.88
CA ALA A 48 1.48 -17.47 -25.57
C ALA A 48 1.77 -18.77 -24.78
N LYS A 49 1.26 -18.90 -23.55
CA LYS A 49 1.54 -20.02 -22.61
C LYS A 49 3.02 -20.15 -22.21
N VAL A 50 3.78 -19.06 -22.28
CA VAL A 50 5.15 -18.98 -21.76
C VAL A 50 5.07 -18.83 -20.24
N LYS A 51 5.61 -19.79 -19.50
CA LYS A 51 5.59 -19.78 -18.03
C LYS A 51 6.68 -18.85 -17.49
N PRO A 52 6.34 -17.85 -16.65
CA PRO A 52 7.33 -17.10 -15.88
C PRO A 52 8.17 -18.01 -15.00
N ASP A 53 9.45 -17.68 -14.86
CA ASP A 53 10.38 -18.34 -13.94
C ASP A 53 10.80 -17.39 -12.79
N ALA A 54 11.74 -17.85 -11.96
CA ALA A 54 12.22 -17.08 -10.82
C ALA A 54 12.86 -15.75 -11.23
N GLU A 55 13.55 -15.73 -12.38
CA GLU A 55 14.22 -14.55 -12.93
C GLU A 55 13.19 -13.56 -13.49
N THR A 56 12.13 -14.04 -14.14
CA THR A 56 11.00 -13.20 -14.57
C THR A 56 10.49 -12.34 -13.40
N TRP A 57 10.23 -12.97 -12.25
CA TRP A 57 9.70 -12.27 -11.08
C TRP A 57 10.70 -11.31 -10.45
N GLU A 58 11.99 -11.63 -10.52
CA GLU A 58 13.06 -10.74 -10.08
C GLU A 58 13.11 -9.48 -10.93
N PHE A 59 13.07 -9.62 -12.26
CA PHE A 59 13.08 -8.47 -13.16
C PHE A 59 11.81 -7.64 -13.09
N VAL A 60 10.64 -8.24 -12.87
CA VAL A 60 9.39 -7.50 -12.62
C VAL A 60 9.51 -6.64 -11.36
N ALA A 61 10.02 -7.20 -10.27
CA ALA A 61 10.20 -6.43 -9.03
C ALA A 61 11.24 -5.32 -9.21
N ASN A 62 12.36 -5.61 -9.88
CA ASN A 62 13.40 -4.61 -10.17
C ASN A 62 12.92 -3.55 -11.18
N ALA A 63 11.92 -3.85 -12.02
CA ALA A 63 11.27 -2.86 -12.87
C ALA A 63 10.45 -1.87 -12.05
N ALA A 64 9.70 -2.35 -11.05
CA ALA A 64 8.90 -1.52 -10.15
C ALA A 64 9.73 -0.78 -9.09
N VAL A 65 10.78 -1.40 -8.56
CA VAL A 65 11.57 -0.88 -7.43
C VAL A 65 13.05 -0.77 -7.81
N LYS A 66 13.52 0.46 -7.95
CA LYS A 66 14.94 0.81 -8.16
C LYS A 66 15.64 1.08 -6.86
N GLU A 67 14.98 1.83 -5.99
CA GLU A 67 15.48 2.26 -4.70
C GLU A 67 14.44 1.92 -3.64
N VAL A 68 14.90 1.39 -2.51
CA VAL A 68 14.06 1.16 -1.34
C VAL A 68 14.90 1.38 -0.09
N ALA A 69 14.35 2.10 0.87
CA ALA A 69 14.98 2.35 2.16
C ALA A 69 13.94 2.30 3.27
N PHE A 70 14.36 1.86 4.46
CA PHE A 70 13.60 2.11 5.67
C PHE A 70 13.72 3.60 6.00
N GLU A 71 12.58 4.26 6.19
CA GLU A 71 12.51 5.71 6.42
C GLU A 71 12.42 6.01 7.90
N CYS A 72 11.39 5.48 8.58
CA CYS A 72 11.17 5.66 10.01
C CYS A 72 10.13 4.68 10.55
N SER A 73 9.96 4.70 11.87
CA SER A 73 8.85 4.04 12.56
C SER A 73 8.02 5.04 13.35
N ALA A 74 6.72 4.79 13.47
CA ALA A 74 5.80 5.59 14.26
C ALA A 74 4.95 4.71 15.18
N VAL A 75 4.61 5.24 16.36
CA VAL A 75 3.76 4.56 17.35
C VAL A 75 2.34 5.12 17.43
N SER A 76 2.11 6.29 16.82
CA SER A 76 0.82 7.00 16.91
C SER A 76 0.61 7.94 15.73
N MET A 77 -0.61 8.46 15.58
CA MET A 77 -0.92 9.51 14.60
C MET A 77 -0.05 10.77 14.75
N LYS A 78 0.44 11.09 15.96
CA LYS A 78 1.26 12.28 16.24
C LYS A 78 2.72 12.11 15.81
N THR A 79 3.19 10.87 15.71
CA THR A 79 4.58 10.55 15.37
C THR A 79 4.74 10.07 13.93
N LEU A 80 3.68 10.21 13.11
CA LEU A 80 3.76 9.89 11.69
C LEU A 80 4.74 10.82 10.98
N PRO A 81 5.47 10.33 9.96
CA PRO A 81 6.24 11.21 9.10
C PRO A 81 5.31 12.22 8.42
N PRO A 82 5.85 13.39 8.01
CA PRO A 82 5.10 14.36 7.23
C PRO A 82 4.41 13.71 6.01
N PRO A 83 3.24 14.23 5.60
CA PRO A 83 2.64 13.88 4.32
C PRO A 83 3.65 14.05 3.18
N GLY A 84 3.63 13.15 2.21
CA GLY A 84 4.57 13.18 1.09
C GLY A 84 4.10 12.25 -0.03
N PRO A 85 4.86 11.21 -0.40
CA PRO A 85 4.46 10.29 -1.45
C PRO A 85 3.21 9.48 -1.06
N PRO A 86 2.49 8.92 -2.04
CA PRO A 86 1.39 8.00 -1.78
C PRO A 86 1.76 6.87 -0.83
N GLU A 87 0.88 6.58 0.13
CA GLU A 87 1.07 5.53 1.13
C GLU A 87 0.25 4.29 0.80
N ILE A 88 0.90 3.12 0.92
CA ILE A 88 0.32 1.80 0.73
C ILE A 88 0.40 1.04 2.06
N LEU A 89 -0.76 0.80 2.67
CA LEU A 89 -0.87 0.18 3.98
C LEU A 89 -0.97 -1.34 3.87
N PHE A 90 -0.16 -2.07 4.63
CA PHE A 90 -0.26 -3.53 4.78
C PHE A 90 -0.82 -3.85 6.16
N VAL A 91 -2.04 -4.37 6.22
CA VAL A 91 -2.78 -4.60 7.47
C VAL A 91 -3.31 -6.03 7.52
N GLY A 92 -3.52 -6.57 8.72
CA GLY A 92 -4.06 -7.91 8.93
C GLY A 92 -3.60 -8.51 10.25
N ARG A 93 -3.99 -9.75 10.51
CA ARG A 93 -3.64 -10.47 11.74
C ARG A 93 -2.12 -10.61 11.95
N SER A 94 -1.70 -10.83 13.20
CA SER A 94 -0.33 -11.27 13.50
C SER A 94 0.01 -12.55 12.71
N ASN A 95 1.24 -12.66 12.22
CA ASN A 95 1.74 -13.81 11.46
C ASN A 95 1.02 -14.15 10.13
N VAL A 96 0.18 -13.24 9.61
CA VAL A 96 -0.45 -13.40 8.29
C VAL A 96 0.52 -13.23 7.12
N GLY A 97 1.69 -12.60 7.36
CA GLY A 97 2.76 -12.43 6.37
C GLY A 97 2.93 -11.02 5.82
N LYS A 98 2.55 -9.96 6.55
CA LYS A 98 2.69 -8.55 6.13
C LYS A 98 4.12 -8.18 5.74
N SER A 99 5.06 -8.28 6.68
CA SER A 99 6.48 -7.99 6.43
C SER A 99 7.09 -8.91 5.35
N SER A 100 6.65 -10.17 5.27
CA SER A 100 7.04 -11.09 4.19
C SER A 100 6.53 -10.66 2.82
N LEU A 101 5.34 -10.06 2.74
CA LEU A 101 4.78 -9.51 1.51
C LEU A 101 5.52 -8.24 1.10
N VAL A 102 5.85 -7.36 2.06
CA VAL A 102 6.68 -6.16 1.82
C VAL A 102 8.03 -6.57 1.21
N ASN A 103 8.77 -7.46 1.88
CA ASN A 103 10.04 -7.99 1.38
C ASN A 103 9.91 -8.60 -0.03
N MET A 104 8.84 -9.36 -0.27
CA MET A 104 8.57 -9.96 -1.57
C MET A 104 8.32 -8.90 -2.65
N LEU A 105 7.55 -7.85 -2.37
CA LEU A 105 7.24 -6.79 -3.33
C LEU A 105 8.49 -5.99 -3.70
N VAL A 106 9.29 -5.59 -2.72
CA VAL A 106 10.49 -4.77 -2.94
C VAL A 106 11.74 -5.57 -3.31
N ASN A 107 11.60 -6.89 -3.47
CA ASN A 107 12.69 -7.81 -3.81
C ASN A 107 13.89 -7.73 -2.85
N ARG A 108 13.62 -7.58 -1.54
CA ARG A 108 14.65 -7.60 -0.49
C ARG A 108 14.43 -8.78 0.45
N LYS A 109 15.51 -9.31 1.01
CA LYS A 109 15.42 -10.47 1.92
C LYS A 109 14.83 -10.12 3.28
N ALA A 110 15.19 -8.96 3.83
CA ALA A 110 14.90 -8.62 5.22
C ALA A 110 14.89 -7.10 5.49
N ILE A 111 14.38 -6.28 4.56
CA ILE A 111 14.22 -4.85 4.86
C ILE A 111 13.12 -4.63 5.90
N ALA A 112 12.04 -5.41 5.80
CA ALA A 112 11.03 -5.53 6.83
C ALA A 112 11.31 -6.80 7.64
N PRO A 113 11.80 -6.73 8.88
CA PRO A 113 12.22 -7.93 9.59
C PRO A 113 11.01 -8.84 9.87
N THR A 114 11.19 -10.14 9.66
CA THR A 114 10.12 -11.14 9.81
C THR A 114 10.37 -12.03 11.02
N SER A 115 9.34 -12.31 11.80
CA SER A 115 9.40 -13.25 12.91
C SER A 115 8.13 -14.10 12.97
N SER A 116 8.25 -15.32 13.46
CA SER A 116 7.10 -16.16 13.82
C SER A 116 6.51 -15.79 15.18
N LYS A 117 7.23 -15.01 15.99
CA LYS A 117 6.74 -14.50 17.29
C LYS A 117 5.62 -13.47 17.02
N PRO A 118 4.39 -13.69 17.53
CA PRO A 118 3.33 -12.69 17.45
C PRO A 118 3.79 -11.34 18.05
N GLY A 119 3.31 -10.23 17.49
CA GLY A 119 3.62 -8.88 17.97
C GLY A 119 5.05 -8.40 17.77
N PHE A 120 5.86 -9.08 16.96
CA PHE A 120 7.20 -8.64 16.61
C PHE A 120 7.21 -7.22 16.00
N THR A 121 6.24 -6.91 15.16
CA THR A 121 6.02 -5.55 14.66
C THR A 121 5.14 -4.79 15.66
N THR A 122 5.71 -3.83 16.38
CA THR A 122 5.03 -3.02 17.40
C THR A 122 4.72 -1.59 16.95
N GLU A 123 5.29 -1.17 15.83
CA GLU A 123 5.23 0.19 15.29
C GLU A 123 4.80 0.16 13.82
N LEU A 124 4.28 1.27 13.30
CA LEU A 124 4.10 1.46 11.87
C LEU A 124 5.47 1.73 11.25
N ASN A 125 5.96 0.81 10.42
CA ASN A 125 7.24 0.95 9.74
C ASN A 125 7.03 1.48 8.32
N PHE A 126 7.73 2.55 7.98
CA PHE A 126 7.63 3.22 6.70
C PHE A 126 8.85 2.90 5.84
N TYR A 127 8.60 2.48 4.60
CA TYR A 127 9.65 2.19 3.62
C TYR A 127 9.44 3.04 2.39
N SER A 128 10.37 3.93 2.10
CA SER A 128 10.33 4.77 0.91
C SER A 128 10.74 3.96 -0.32
N VAL A 129 9.94 4.01 -1.38
CA VAL A 129 10.20 3.37 -2.68
C VAL A 129 10.44 4.44 -3.73
N ASN A 130 11.59 4.35 -4.42
CA ASN A 130 12.01 5.24 -5.50
C ASN A 130 12.08 6.74 -5.13
N ALA A 131 12.32 7.06 -3.84
CA ALA A 131 12.24 8.44 -3.35
C ALA A 131 13.16 9.44 -4.07
N GLY A 132 14.37 9.03 -4.48
CA GLY A 132 15.31 9.89 -5.21
C GLY A 132 15.08 9.98 -6.71
N ARG A 133 14.06 9.29 -7.24
CA ARG A 133 13.88 9.09 -8.69
C ARG A 133 12.94 10.14 -9.27
N LYS A 134 13.27 10.64 -10.47
CA LYS A 134 12.39 11.57 -11.21
C LYS A 134 11.26 10.86 -11.97
N ARG A 135 11.49 9.59 -12.34
CA ARG A 135 10.57 8.74 -13.12
C ARG A 135 10.35 7.41 -12.41
N GLY A 136 9.21 6.79 -12.71
CA GLY A 136 8.79 5.52 -12.14
C GLY A 136 8.09 5.71 -10.80
N LEU A 137 7.27 4.72 -10.46
CA LEU A 137 6.31 4.77 -9.36
C LEU A 137 6.98 5.08 -8.01
N ARG A 138 6.68 6.24 -7.44
CA ARG A 138 7.09 6.62 -6.08
C ARG A 138 5.97 6.39 -5.08
N CYS A 139 6.31 5.72 -3.98
CA CYS A 139 5.37 5.50 -2.88
C CYS A 139 6.09 5.23 -1.56
N ARG A 140 5.32 5.16 -0.48
CA ARG A 140 5.75 4.70 0.84
C ARG A 140 4.95 3.45 1.19
N LEU A 141 5.65 2.34 1.44
CA LEU A 141 5.02 1.12 1.96
C LEU A 141 4.95 1.21 3.48
N VAL A 142 3.82 0.82 4.06
CA VAL A 142 3.56 0.97 5.50
C VAL A 142 3.21 -0.40 6.08
N ASP A 143 4.16 -1.00 6.79
CA ASP A 143 3.97 -2.27 7.49
C ASP A 143 3.54 -2.00 8.93
N VAL A 144 2.37 -2.48 9.32
CA VAL A 144 1.78 -2.15 10.63
C VAL A 144 1.76 -3.33 11.58
N PRO A 145 1.58 -3.08 12.89
CA PRO A 145 1.36 -4.14 13.87
C PRO A 145 0.20 -5.04 13.50
N GLY A 146 0.37 -6.35 13.73
CA GLY A 146 -0.66 -7.33 13.45
C GLY A 146 -1.81 -7.28 14.45
N LEU A 147 -3.05 -7.41 13.98
CA LEU A 147 -4.22 -7.55 14.85
C LEU A 147 -4.20 -8.89 15.60
N GLY A 148 -4.80 -8.92 16.80
CA GLY A 148 -5.01 -10.16 17.57
C GLY A 148 -3.82 -10.58 18.44
N PHE A 149 -3.08 -9.60 18.98
CA PHE A 149 -2.04 -9.91 19.96
C PHE A 149 -2.69 -10.33 21.28
N ALA A 150 -2.74 -11.64 21.51
CA ALA A 150 -3.34 -12.27 22.70
C ALA A 150 -2.56 -11.99 24.00
N GLU A 151 -1.31 -11.53 23.89
CA GLU A 151 -0.40 -11.30 25.02
C GLU A 151 -0.20 -9.81 25.36
N ALA A 152 -0.97 -8.88 24.79
CA ALA A 152 -0.79 -7.43 25.08
C ALA A 152 -1.80 -7.05 26.11
N ASP A 153 -1.35 -6.11 26.91
CA ASP A 153 -2.24 -5.19 27.57
C ASP A 153 -3.32 -4.67 26.61
N ALA A 154 -4.58 -4.79 27.04
CA ALA A 154 -5.75 -4.36 26.30
C ALA A 154 -5.63 -2.88 25.88
N GLY A 155 -5.02 -2.04 26.73
CA GLY A 155 -4.79 -0.62 26.42
C GLY A 155 -3.92 -0.41 25.18
N ARG A 156 -2.90 -1.25 24.94
CA ARG A 156 -2.08 -1.19 23.72
C ARG A 156 -2.86 -1.60 22.47
N VAL A 157 -3.71 -2.62 22.58
CA VAL A 157 -4.55 -3.08 21.48
C VAL A 157 -5.53 -1.99 21.07
N ASP A 158 -6.18 -1.34 22.04
CA ASP A 158 -7.16 -0.29 21.80
C ASP A 158 -6.51 0.98 21.24
N SER A 159 -5.35 1.39 21.78
CA SER A 159 -4.57 2.51 21.25
C SER A 159 -4.14 2.27 19.79
N TRP A 160 -3.68 1.06 19.48
CA TRP A 160 -3.35 0.66 18.12
C TRP A 160 -4.58 0.68 17.21
N ARG A 161 -5.70 0.11 17.66
CA ARG A 161 -6.97 0.08 16.93
C ARG A 161 -7.47 1.49 16.59
N SER A 162 -7.41 2.40 17.55
CA SER A 162 -7.75 3.82 17.38
C SER A 162 -6.82 4.53 16.39
N THR A 163 -5.51 4.25 16.46
CA THR A 163 -4.53 4.78 15.51
C THR A 163 -4.83 4.30 14.09
N LEU A 164 -5.10 3.01 13.90
CA LEU A 164 -5.42 2.43 12.61
C LEU A 164 -6.73 2.99 12.03
N GLN A 165 -7.78 3.10 12.84
CA GLN A 165 -9.06 3.68 12.43
C GLN A 165 -8.85 5.12 11.92
N ARG A 166 -8.16 5.96 12.70
CA ARG A 166 -7.85 7.33 12.29
C ARG A 166 -6.95 7.37 11.05
N TYR A 167 -5.97 6.49 10.96
CA TYR A 167 -5.09 6.42 9.79
C TYR A 167 -5.89 6.13 8.51
N LEU A 168 -6.78 5.15 8.53
CA LEU A 168 -7.70 4.85 7.42
C LEU A 168 -8.61 6.05 7.10
N ALA A 169 -9.18 6.67 8.15
CA ALA A 169 -10.18 7.72 8.02
C ALA A 169 -9.62 9.07 7.56
N VAL A 170 -8.41 9.47 7.96
CA VAL A 170 -7.93 10.85 7.73
C VAL A 170 -6.53 10.98 7.12
N ARG A 171 -5.73 9.91 6.97
CA ARG A 171 -4.37 10.04 6.41
C ARG A 171 -4.41 10.42 4.93
N ALA A 172 -4.10 11.67 4.62
CA ALA A 172 -4.23 12.22 3.26
C ALA A 172 -3.40 11.47 2.19
N PRO A 173 -2.14 11.05 2.43
CA PRO A 173 -1.36 10.31 1.44
C PRO A 173 -1.82 8.87 1.21
N LEU A 174 -2.66 8.29 2.08
CA LEU A 174 -3.07 6.89 1.96
C LEU A 174 -3.90 6.68 0.69
N ARG A 175 -3.40 5.83 -0.22
CA ARG A 175 -4.08 5.51 -1.49
C ARG A 175 -4.61 4.09 -1.55
N CYS A 176 -3.96 3.14 -0.86
CA CYS A 176 -4.37 1.74 -0.87
C CYS A 176 -4.14 1.09 0.49
N ALA A 177 -5.07 0.25 0.91
CA ALA A 177 -4.90 -0.70 2.01
C ALA A 177 -4.97 -2.13 1.47
N PHE A 178 -3.86 -2.85 1.58
CA PHE A 178 -3.83 -4.30 1.43
C PHE A 178 -4.16 -4.97 2.77
N HIS A 179 -5.36 -5.55 2.86
CA HIS A 179 -5.76 -6.39 3.98
C HIS A 179 -5.39 -7.84 3.69
N LEU A 180 -4.39 -8.33 4.42
CA LEU A 180 -3.89 -9.69 4.29
C LEU A 180 -4.69 -10.65 5.16
N ILE A 181 -5.08 -11.77 4.55
CA ILE A 181 -5.80 -12.88 5.19
C ILE A 181 -5.07 -14.18 4.86
N ASP A 182 -4.89 -15.05 5.85
CA ASP A 182 -4.26 -16.36 5.63
C ASP A 182 -5.20 -17.26 4.82
N ALA A 183 -4.78 -17.70 3.63
CA ALA A 183 -5.64 -18.49 2.74
C ALA A 183 -6.07 -19.85 3.35
N ARG A 184 -5.35 -20.34 4.37
CA ARG A 184 -5.69 -21.59 5.06
C ARG A 184 -6.94 -21.44 5.90
N ASP A 185 -7.03 -20.34 6.64
CA ASP A 185 -8.09 -20.08 7.61
C ASP A 185 -9.26 -19.30 7.00
N GLY A 186 -9.02 -18.54 5.93
CA GLY A 186 -10.01 -17.58 5.42
C GLY A 186 -10.23 -16.42 6.40
N PRO A 187 -11.26 -15.58 6.15
CA PRO A 187 -11.56 -14.41 6.98
C PRO A 187 -12.04 -14.82 8.38
N GLN A 188 -11.30 -14.39 9.40
CA GLN A 188 -11.64 -14.59 10.82
C GLN A 188 -12.36 -13.37 11.41
N ARG A 189 -12.78 -13.46 12.68
CA ARG A 189 -13.48 -12.33 13.35
C ARG A 189 -12.67 -11.03 13.29
N ALA A 190 -11.37 -11.07 13.58
CA ALA A 190 -10.51 -9.89 13.52
C ALA A 190 -10.42 -9.28 12.11
N ASP A 191 -10.56 -10.09 11.06
CA ASP A 191 -10.58 -9.62 9.68
C ASP A 191 -11.90 -8.91 9.37
N ARG A 192 -13.04 -9.45 9.83
CA ARG A 192 -14.37 -8.84 9.68
C ARG A 192 -14.47 -7.51 10.43
N ASP A 193 -13.94 -7.46 11.65
CA ASP A 193 -13.85 -6.24 12.45
C ASP A 193 -13.03 -5.15 11.72
N LEU A 194 -11.93 -5.54 11.07
CA LEU A 194 -11.10 -4.61 10.30
C LEU A 194 -11.82 -4.12 9.02
N MET A 195 -12.54 -5.00 8.33
CA MET A 195 -13.36 -4.61 7.18
C MET A 195 -14.43 -3.61 7.57
N ALA A 196 -15.13 -3.84 8.69
CA ALA A 196 -16.14 -2.92 9.22
C ALA A 196 -15.53 -1.57 9.60
N MET A 197 -14.36 -1.56 10.25
CA MET A 197 -13.61 -0.33 10.54
C MET A 197 -13.26 0.44 9.26
N ALA A 198 -12.78 -0.26 8.22
CA ALA A 198 -12.43 0.36 6.96
C ALA A 198 -13.64 0.92 6.22
N ALA A 199 -14.79 0.22 6.26
CA ALA A 199 -16.05 0.71 5.71
C ALA A 199 -16.54 1.98 6.44
N ALA A 200 -16.48 1.99 7.78
CA ALA A 200 -16.81 3.18 8.57
C ALA A 200 -15.90 4.36 8.24
N ALA A 201 -14.59 4.13 8.19
CA ALA A 201 -13.61 5.15 7.80
C ALA A 201 -13.86 5.70 6.37
N ALA A 202 -14.29 4.84 5.44
CA ALA A 202 -14.65 5.27 4.10
C ALA A 202 -15.94 6.12 4.09
N ALA A 203 -16.95 5.78 4.90
CA ALA A 203 -18.18 6.55 5.03
C ALA A 203 -17.94 7.95 5.64
N GLU A 204 -17.13 8.03 6.71
CA GLU A 204 -16.72 9.29 7.33
C GLU A 204 -15.97 10.20 6.35
N SER A 205 -15.17 9.60 5.45
CA SER A 205 -14.44 10.35 4.42
C SER A 205 -15.32 10.86 3.26
N GLY A 206 -16.52 10.29 3.09
CA GLY A 206 -17.50 10.69 2.07
C GLY A 206 -18.52 11.74 2.54
N SER A 207 -18.79 11.84 3.85
CA SER A 207 -19.71 12.82 4.44
C SER A 207 -19.01 14.16 4.69
N GLY A 208 -18.63 14.86 3.62
CA GLY A 208 -18.21 16.26 3.70
C GLY A 208 -19.42 17.17 3.94
N GLY A 209 -19.73 17.47 5.20
CA GLY A 209 -20.77 18.45 5.55
C GLY A 209 -20.90 18.75 7.05
N SER A 210 -20.31 19.87 7.47
CA SER A 210 -20.62 20.63 8.69
C SER A 210 -20.24 20.05 10.07
N GLY A 211 -19.32 20.75 10.76
CA GLY A 211 -19.16 20.76 12.22
C GLY A 211 -17.90 20.06 12.72
N GLY A 212 -17.00 20.67 13.49
CA GLY A 212 -16.96 22.02 14.03
C GLY A 212 -15.55 22.23 14.61
N GLY A 213 -15.02 23.43 14.42
CA GLY A 213 -13.87 23.88 15.19
C GLY A 213 -14.28 23.98 16.65
N GLY A 214 -13.84 23.03 17.46
CA GLY A 214 -13.83 23.17 18.91
C GLY A 214 -12.80 24.24 19.26
N ALA A 215 -13.27 25.48 19.39
CA ALA A 215 -12.55 26.54 20.06
C ALA A 215 -12.41 26.14 21.55
N GLU A 216 -11.18 25.92 21.99
CA GLU A 216 -10.86 25.90 23.41
C GLU A 216 -10.92 27.35 23.92
N GLY A 217 -12.01 27.67 24.61
CA GLY A 217 -12.22 28.93 25.29
C GLY A 217 -11.68 28.90 26.73
N SER A 218 -10.80 29.87 27.00
CA SER A 218 -10.72 30.73 28.19
C SER A 218 -10.37 30.17 29.57
N GLY A 219 -9.28 30.73 30.10
CA GLY A 219 -9.04 31.10 31.50
C GLY A 219 -7.65 31.77 31.56
N GLY A 220 -7.52 33.11 31.44
CA GLY A 220 -7.58 34.10 32.54
C GLY A 220 -6.23 34.14 33.27
N GLY A 221 -5.49 35.22 33.51
CA GLY A 221 -5.58 36.67 33.32
C GLY A 221 -4.33 37.27 34.04
N GLY A 222 -3.98 38.54 33.79
CA GLY A 222 -3.08 39.30 34.67
C GLY A 222 -1.88 40.01 34.00
N ASP A 223 -2.14 41.23 33.53
CA ASP A 223 -1.46 42.51 33.77
C ASP A 223 0.08 42.63 33.78
N GLY A 224 0.58 43.60 33.00
CA GLY A 224 1.92 44.16 33.11
C GLY A 224 2.19 45.25 32.08
N GLU A 225 1.90 46.51 32.44
CA GLU A 225 2.26 47.73 31.71
C GLU A 225 3.78 47.92 31.61
N GLY A 226 4.25 48.58 30.53
CA GLY A 226 5.55 49.27 30.55
C GLY A 226 6.22 49.53 29.20
N GLY A 227 6.15 50.78 28.72
CA GLY A 227 7.36 51.51 28.30
C GLY A 227 7.78 51.50 26.83
N SER A 228 7.51 52.65 26.19
CA SER A 228 7.97 53.18 24.90
C SER A 228 9.49 53.17 24.60
N SER A 229 9.81 53.03 23.30
CA SER A 229 10.87 53.68 22.46
C SER A 229 11.51 52.62 21.55
N GLY A 230 11.69 52.77 20.23
CA GLY A 230 11.91 53.94 19.38
C GLY A 230 13.20 53.66 18.59
N GLY A 231 13.11 53.36 17.29
CA GLY A 231 14.29 53.13 16.45
C GLY A 231 13.98 52.47 15.10
N ASP A 232 13.77 53.30 14.08
CA ASP A 232 13.83 52.93 12.66
C ASP A 232 15.28 52.68 12.23
N VAL A 233 15.59 51.56 11.54
CA VAL A 233 16.50 51.56 10.38
C VAL A 233 16.13 50.42 9.42
N ASP A 234 16.06 50.83 8.16
CA ASP A 234 15.90 50.17 6.88
C ASP A 234 16.69 48.87 6.65
N GLY A 235 16.15 47.97 5.82
CA GLY A 235 16.73 46.66 5.55
C GLY A 235 15.97 45.88 4.47
N SER A 236 16.00 46.39 3.25
CA SER A 236 15.59 45.67 2.04
C SER A 236 16.41 44.39 1.83
N ALA A 237 15.75 43.23 1.73
CA ALA A 237 16.26 42.07 1.01
C ALA A 237 15.11 41.16 0.57
N GLU A 238 14.96 41.08 -0.75
CA GLU A 238 14.04 40.23 -1.49
C GLU A 238 14.30 38.74 -1.18
N GLY A 239 13.23 37.95 -1.10
CA GLY A 239 13.31 36.54 -0.75
C GLY A 239 12.07 35.76 -1.18
N SER A 240 11.91 35.65 -2.50
CA SER A 240 11.40 34.49 -3.24
C SER A 240 10.26 33.63 -2.65
N GLY A 241 9.16 33.60 -3.39
CA GLY A 241 8.51 32.32 -3.70
C GLY A 241 7.41 31.86 -2.75
N GLY A 242 6.36 32.67 -2.62
CA GLY A 242 5.04 32.14 -2.30
C GLY A 242 4.57 31.21 -3.42
N ALA A 243 4.87 29.92 -3.31
CA ALA A 243 4.22 28.87 -4.09
C ALA A 243 3.10 28.28 -3.23
N GLY A 244 1.87 28.56 -3.67
CA GLY A 244 0.63 28.34 -2.93
C GLY A 244 0.49 26.94 -2.35
N GLY A 245 0.10 26.91 -1.07
CA GLY A 245 -0.71 25.82 -0.57
C GLY A 245 -2.00 25.78 -1.37
N SER A 246 -2.11 24.82 -2.30
CA SER A 246 -3.39 24.45 -2.88
C SER A 246 -3.85 23.16 -2.23
N ASP A 247 -4.88 23.27 -1.40
CA ASP A 247 -6.01 22.35 -1.39
C ASP A 247 -5.67 20.85 -1.39
N TYR A 248 -5.28 20.33 -0.21
CA TYR A 248 -5.48 18.90 0.10
C TYR A 248 -6.96 18.62 0.40
N VAL A 249 -7.84 18.96 -0.56
CA VAL A 249 -9.26 18.59 -0.51
C VAL A 249 -9.37 17.11 -0.90
N ARG A 250 -9.39 16.24 0.11
CA ARG A 250 -9.55 14.78 -0.03
C ARG A 250 -10.98 14.49 -0.52
N ARG A 251 -11.14 13.75 -1.62
CA ARG A 251 -12.47 13.41 -2.17
C ARG A 251 -12.76 11.93 -2.41
N GLN A 252 -11.84 11.00 -2.14
CA GLN A 252 -12.14 9.57 -2.25
C GLN A 252 -11.48 8.75 -1.14
N PRO A 253 -12.18 7.73 -0.60
CA PRO A 253 -11.60 6.77 0.33
C PRO A 253 -10.45 6.00 -0.34
N PRO A 254 -9.46 5.50 0.42
CA PRO A 254 -8.39 4.70 -0.14
C PRO A 254 -8.94 3.41 -0.75
N ALA A 255 -8.30 2.93 -1.82
CA ALA A 255 -8.62 1.63 -2.38
C ALA A 255 -8.43 0.53 -1.33
N TYR A 256 -9.43 -0.32 -1.14
CA TYR A 256 -9.33 -1.48 -0.26
C TYR A 256 -9.16 -2.75 -1.09
N VAL A 257 -8.14 -3.55 -0.78
CA VAL A 257 -7.84 -4.79 -1.52
C VAL A 257 -7.54 -5.89 -0.54
N ILE A 258 -8.19 -7.03 -0.69
CA ILE A 258 -7.92 -8.21 0.12
C ILE A 258 -6.84 -9.04 -0.57
N VAL A 259 -5.87 -9.52 0.21
CA VAL A 259 -4.78 -10.38 -0.27
C VAL A 259 -4.77 -11.68 0.53
N LEU A 260 -5.15 -12.78 -0.11
CA LEU A 260 -5.01 -14.12 0.45
C LEU A 260 -3.54 -14.56 0.38
N THR A 261 -2.89 -14.68 1.54
CA THR A 261 -1.48 -15.04 1.66
C THR A 261 -1.28 -16.55 1.81
N LYS A 262 -0.04 -17.01 1.65
CA LYS A 262 0.37 -18.43 1.81
C LYS A 262 -0.40 -19.38 0.88
N ALA A 263 -0.74 -18.90 -0.32
CA ALA A 263 -1.46 -19.67 -1.31
C ALA A 263 -0.76 -20.99 -1.70
N ASP A 264 0.57 -21.06 -1.57
CA ASP A 264 1.37 -22.28 -1.78
C ASP A 264 1.05 -23.40 -0.79
N ARG A 265 0.33 -23.10 0.29
CA ARG A 265 -0.07 -24.06 1.34
C ARG A 265 -1.51 -24.56 1.19
N VAL A 266 -2.21 -24.15 0.13
CA VAL A 266 -3.64 -24.34 -0.02
C VAL A 266 -3.94 -24.90 -1.40
N ALA A 267 -4.78 -25.95 -1.47
CA ALA A 267 -5.23 -26.51 -2.74
C ALA A 267 -6.20 -25.55 -3.46
N ALA A 268 -6.25 -25.61 -4.80
CA ALA A 268 -7.05 -24.68 -5.61
C ALA A 268 -8.53 -24.58 -5.20
N PRO A 269 -9.26 -25.68 -4.86
CA PRO A 269 -10.65 -25.57 -4.41
C PRO A 269 -10.82 -24.80 -3.10
N ARG A 270 -9.95 -25.04 -2.12
CA ARG A 270 -9.98 -24.30 -0.84
C ARG A 270 -9.63 -22.83 -1.04
N LEU A 271 -8.71 -22.53 -1.95
CA LEU A 271 -8.34 -21.16 -2.29
C LEU A 271 -9.51 -20.42 -2.95
N GLN A 272 -10.23 -21.06 -3.87
CA GLN A 272 -11.46 -20.50 -4.47
C GLN A 272 -12.52 -20.22 -3.40
N MET A 273 -12.72 -21.16 -2.47
CA MET A 273 -13.64 -20.97 -1.35
C MET A 273 -13.21 -19.81 -0.46
N ALA A 274 -11.92 -19.69 -0.13
CA ALA A 274 -11.37 -18.58 0.66
C ALA A 274 -11.58 -17.22 -0.03
N CYS A 275 -11.46 -17.17 -1.37
CA CYS A 275 -11.76 -15.96 -2.14
C CYS A 275 -13.23 -15.56 -1.99
N ALA A 276 -14.14 -16.52 -2.16
CA ALA A 276 -15.58 -16.28 -2.02
C ALA A 276 -15.96 -15.85 -0.60
N GLU A 277 -15.40 -16.50 0.43
CA GLU A 277 -15.59 -16.13 1.84
C GLU A 277 -15.13 -14.69 2.12
N ALA A 278 -13.95 -14.32 1.59
CA ALA A 278 -13.38 -12.99 1.77
C ALA A 278 -14.22 -11.90 1.08
N ALA A 279 -14.65 -12.15 -0.16
CA ALA A 279 -15.52 -11.24 -0.91
C ALA A 279 -16.87 -11.05 -0.20
N ALA A 280 -17.50 -12.15 0.25
CA ALA A 280 -18.75 -12.10 1.00
C ALA A 280 -18.59 -11.36 2.34
N ALA A 281 -17.48 -11.55 3.05
CA ALA A 281 -17.18 -10.84 4.28
C ALA A 281 -17.02 -9.33 4.06
N ALA A 282 -16.34 -8.93 2.97
CA ALA A 282 -16.17 -7.52 2.61
C ALA A 282 -17.51 -6.85 2.29
N ALA A 283 -18.35 -7.52 1.49
CA ALA A 283 -19.68 -7.04 1.16
C ALA A 283 -20.56 -6.90 2.41
N ALA A 284 -20.54 -7.90 3.31
CA ALA A 284 -21.29 -7.86 4.56
C ALA A 284 -20.82 -6.73 5.51
N ALA A 285 -19.56 -6.33 5.42
CA ALA A 285 -19.00 -5.22 6.19
C ALA A 285 -19.36 -3.84 5.61
N GLY A 286 -20.01 -3.77 4.45
CA GLY A 286 -20.36 -2.52 3.79
C GLY A 286 -19.19 -1.85 3.07
N LEU A 287 -18.11 -2.59 2.77
CA LEU A 287 -17.09 -2.11 1.85
C LEU A 287 -17.73 -2.04 0.46
N GLY A 288 -17.98 -0.83 -0.04
CA GLY A 288 -18.67 -0.61 -1.31
C GLY A 288 -17.94 -1.19 -2.52
N GLY A 289 -18.70 -1.49 -3.59
CA GLY A 289 -18.17 -2.05 -4.84
C GLY A 289 -17.71 -3.51 -4.72
N ASP A 290 -17.15 -4.06 -5.80
CA ASP A 290 -16.51 -5.38 -5.81
C ASP A 290 -15.07 -5.23 -5.28
N VAL A 291 -14.87 -5.49 -3.99
CA VAL A 291 -13.55 -5.42 -3.34
C VAL A 291 -12.64 -6.50 -3.95
N PRO A 292 -11.52 -6.13 -4.61
CA PRO A 292 -10.67 -7.11 -5.25
C PRO A 292 -10.05 -8.07 -4.24
N VAL A 293 -10.16 -9.37 -4.52
CA VAL A 293 -9.50 -10.43 -3.75
C VAL A 293 -8.36 -11.01 -4.58
N LEU A 294 -7.13 -10.71 -4.16
CA LEU A 294 -5.90 -11.15 -4.82
C LEU A 294 -5.30 -12.34 -4.07
N VAL A 295 -4.61 -13.21 -4.79
CA VAL A 295 -3.92 -14.37 -4.22
C VAL A 295 -2.41 -14.14 -4.29
N SER A 296 -1.71 -14.41 -3.19
CA SER A 296 -0.26 -14.25 -3.13
C SER A 296 0.44 -15.34 -2.29
N SER A 297 1.68 -15.62 -2.66
CA SER A 297 2.62 -16.35 -1.82
C SER A 297 3.99 -15.71 -1.87
N SER A 298 4.48 -15.26 -0.71
CA SER A 298 5.85 -14.76 -0.59
C SER A 298 6.92 -15.83 -0.86
N LYS A 299 6.58 -17.12 -0.69
CA LYS A 299 7.50 -18.24 -0.93
C LYS A 299 7.72 -18.48 -2.43
N THR A 300 6.63 -18.53 -3.20
CA THR A 300 6.69 -18.82 -4.64
C THR A 300 6.70 -17.56 -5.51
N ARG A 301 6.59 -16.38 -4.90
CA ARG A 301 6.44 -15.06 -5.57
C ARG A 301 5.17 -14.94 -6.42
N THR A 302 4.24 -15.89 -6.27
CA THR A 302 2.95 -15.87 -6.96
C THR A 302 2.16 -14.62 -6.55
N GLY A 303 1.52 -13.97 -7.52
CA GLY A 303 0.72 -12.76 -7.31
C GLY A 303 1.51 -11.46 -7.23
N ARG A 304 2.85 -11.50 -7.31
CA ARG A 304 3.72 -10.30 -7.25
C ARG A 304 3.37 -9.27 -8.33
N ASP A 305 3.22 -9.72 -9.56
CA ASP A 305 2.86 -8.91 -10.71
C ASP A 305 1.45 -8.34 -10.60
N VAL A 306 0.50 -9.14 -10.12
CA VAL A 306 -0.88 -8.68 -9.91
C VAL A 306 -0.94 -7.60 -8.83
N LEU A 307 -0.17 -7.76 -7.74
CA LEU A 307 -0.07 -6.75 -6.69
C LEU A 307 0.58 -5.46 -7.21
N TRP A 308 1.69 -5.56 -7.95
CA TRP A 308 2.34 -4.39 -8.56
C TRP A 308 1.46 -3.70 -9.59
N ARG A 309 0.72 -4.46 -10.41
CA ARG A 309 -0.26 -3.91 -11.33
C ARG A 309 -1.35 -3.16 -10.59
N ARG A 310 -1.90 -3.74 -9.51
CA ARG A 310 -2.90 -3.05 -8.69
C ARG A 310 -2.37 -1.76 -8.09
N LEU A 311 -1.13 -1.75 -7.61
CA LEU A 311 -0.49 -0.52 -7.11
C LEU A 311 -0.30 0.51 -8.21
N TYR A 312 0.11 0.07 -9.40
CA TYR A 312 0.26 0.93 -10.56
C TYR A 312 -1.08 1.55 -10.98
N ASP A 313 -2.17 0.77 -11.00
CA ASP A 313 -3.51 1.25 -11.31
C ASP A 313 -4.02 2.27 -10.28
N VAL A 314 -3.70 2.07 -9.00
CA VAL A 314 -4.13 2.96 -7.90
C VAL A 314 -3.32 4.26 -7.87
N LEU A 315 -2.03 4.21 -8.18
CA LEU A 315 -1.12 5.35 -8.10
C LEU A 315 -1.03 6.15 -9.40
N GLY A 316 -1.38 5.52 -10.52
CA GLY A 316 -1.26 6.09 -11.87
C GLY A 316 0.20 6.24 -12.33
N GLU A 317 0.36 6.61 -13.60
CA GLU A 317 1.68 6.89 -14.20
C GLU A 317 2.39 8.12 -13.65
N GLN A 318 1.68 8.99 -12.92
CA GLN A 318 2.17 10.31 -12.52
C GLN A 318 2.97 10.33 -11.20
N CYS A 319 3.11 9.18 -10.53
CA CYS A 319 3.90 9.08 -9.29
C CYS A 319 5.37 8.76 -9.55
#